data_AF-A0A3C1FAP8-F1
#
_entry.id   AF-A0A3C1FAP8-F1
#
_cell.length_a   1.000
_cell.length_b   1.000
_cell.length_c   1.000
_cell.angle_alpha   90.00
_cell.angle_beta   90.00
_cell.angle_gamma   90.00
#
_symmetry.space_group_name_H-M   'P 1'
#
loop_
_entity.id
_entity.type
_entity.pdbx_description
1 polymer ?
#
loop_
_entity_poly.entity_id
_entity_poly.type
_entity_poly.pdbx_seq_one_letter_code
_entity_poly.pdbx_strand_id
1 'polypeptide(L)'
;MIEKQTNFGKISTKLPLPDLLDMQKQSFVDFLQLDVPPAKRELKGLQAAFEDVFPIEAPDGSMRLEFLKYELGSPRYATPAEAAVRDSTYSAPLKAMMRLYVKQKNGKMKEASDQDVTLCDLPLMTDAGCFVFNGAERVVVSQMHRSPGIIFEEDEEKKQSTFGKRLYVARIIPYRGAWIEFSFDLMNALWVRIDRKKKVLASTFLRACGLETNAQIIQTFYKCEDIEVKASNIEGVIGRYAADDIYDPATGEVLWNLDDKAALPIDDKLFKTLIEKKVKTIKVICGKPRQDDPGILATLEHRKDSIRTAAEAQAEIYKKMRGQDFVVKEQAETFLNNLIFDNIRRYDLSFVGRYKINKKFANMFDLISKFKFKKFTTPKDNRRTLSPEDI
;
A
#
# COMPACT_ATOMS: atom_id res chain seq x y z
N MET A 1 -16.23 -12.77 57.49
CA MET A 1 -15.08 -13.60 57.92
C MET A 1 -14.22 -13.80 56.71
N ILE A 2 -12.94 -13.40 56.74
CA ILE A 2 -12.02 -13.70 55.64
C ILE A 2 -11.50 -15.12 55.92
N GLU A 3 -11.91 -16.09 55.11
CA GLU A 3 -11.39 -17.46 55.21
C GLU A 3 -9.87 -17.46 54.98
N LYS A 4 -9.13 -18.11 55.86
CA LYS A 4 -7.67 -18.15 55.80
C LYS A 4 -7.24 -19.13 54.72
N GLN A 5 -6.90 -18.62 53.54
CA GLN A 5 -6.40 -19.43 52.43
C GLN A 5 -4.94 -19.83 52.66
N THR A 6 -4.63 -21.13 52.63
CA THR A 6 -3.25 -21.63 52.71
C THR A 6 -2.72 -21.89 51.30
N ASN A 7 -1.63 -21.20 50.92
CA ASN A 7 -0.99 -21.34 49.61
C ASN A 7 0.19 -22.33 49.69
N PHE A 8 0.11 -23.44 48.93
CA PHE A 8 1.16 -24.47 48.85
C PHE A 8 2.14 -24.26 47.67
N GLY A 9 2.02 -23.14 46.96
CA GLY A 9 2.86 -22.80 45.81
C GLY A 9 4.33 -22.64 46.21
N LYS A 10 5.23 -23.35 45.52
CA LYS A 10 6.68 -23.29 45.75
C LYS A 10 7.34 -22.07 45.12
N ILE A 11 6.69 -21.45 44.11
CA ILE A 11 7.17 -20.28 43.39
C ILE A 11 6.44 -19.05 43.94
N SER A 12 7.17 -18.08 44.45
CA SER A 12 6.59 -16.83 44.95
C SER A 12 6.17 -15.91 43.80
N THR A 13 4.96 -15.37 43.85
CA THR A 13 4.47 -14.33 42.94
C THR A 13 5.26 -13.04 43.15
N LYS A 14 6.15 -12.69 42.20
CA LYS A 14 6.97 -11.46 42.26
C LYS A 14 6.27 -10.22 41.68
N LEU A 15 5.29 -10.43 40.81
CA LEU A 15 4.53 -9.36 40.16
C LEU A 15 3.07 -9.47 40.58
N PRO A 16 2.43 -8.39 41.04
CA PRO A 16 1.01 -8.42 41.37
C PRO A 16 0.19 -8.73 40.11
N LEU A 17 -1.00 -9.31 40.31
CA LEU A 17 -1.96 -9.50 39.23
C LEU A 17 -2.37 -8.12 38.68
N PRO A 18 -2.25 -7.88 37.37
CA PRO A 18 -2.72 -6.63 36.77
C PRO A 18 -4.25 -6.56 36.78
N ASP A 19 -4.82 -5.37 36.57
CA ASP A 19 -6.26 -5.26 36.27
C ASP A 19 -6.54 -6.00 34.95
N LEU A 20 -7.37 -7.05 35.02
CA LEU A 20 -7.70 -7.90 33.89
C LEU A 20 -8.57 -7.18 32.85
N LEU A 21 -9.15 -6.04 33.20
CA LEU A 21 -9.96 -5.18 32.34
C LEU A 21 -9.18 -3.97 31.81
N ASP A 22 -7.92 -3.80 32.22
CA ASP A 22 -7.11 -2.62 31.94
C ASP A 22 -7.03 -2.32 30.44
N MET A 23 -6.78 -3.35 29.63
CA MET A 23 -6.68 -3.19 28.18
C MET A 23 -7.93 -2.56 27.54
N GLN A 24 -9.14 -2.98 27.98
CA GLN A 24 -10.39 -2.46 27.44
C GLN A 24 -10.63 -1.02 27.90
N LYS A 25 -10.45 -0.77 29.21
CA LYS A 25 -10.61 0.55 29.81
C LYS A 25 -9.64 1.55 29.21
N GLN A 26 -8.36 1.21 29.17
CA GLN A 26 -7.31 2.08 28.64
C GLN A 26 -7.52 2.37 27.15
N SER A 27 -7.92 1.37 26.35
CA SER A 27 -8.24 1.60 24.93
C SER A 27 -9.39 2.61 24.75
N PHE A 28 -10.38 2.61 25.63
CA PHE A 28 -11.50 3.56 25.56
C PHE A 28 -11.12 4.95 26.08
N VAL A 29 -10.31 5.03 27.14
CA VAL A 29 -9.71 6.28 27.62
C VAL A 29 -8.85 6.91 26.52
N ASP A 30 -8.00 6.14 25.86
CA ASP A 30 -7.19 6.60 24.74
C ASP A 30 -8.03 7.03 23.53
N PHE A 31 -9.16 6.36 23.30
CA PHE A 31 -10.10 6.73 22.26
C PHE A 31 -10.76 8.10 22.52
N LEU A 32 -11.19 8.36 23.76
CA LEU A 32 -11.94 9.57 24.11
C LEU A 32 -11.09 10.76 24.55
N GLN A 33 -9.98 10.53 25.26
CA GLN A 33 -9.12 11.57 25.85
C GLN A 33 -9.88 12.70 26.59
N LEU A 34 -10.92 12.35 27.37
CA LEU A 34 -11.79 13.33 28.03
C LEU A 34 -11.06 14.18 29.07
N ASP A 35 -10.17 13.55 29.84
CA ASP A 35 -9.41 14.22 30.91
C ASP A 35 -8.20 15.01 30.41
N VAL A 36 -7.99 15.02 29.08
CA VAL A 36 -6.86 15.72 28.45
C VAL A 36 -7.39 17.03 27.84
N PRO A 37 -6.82 18.19 28.22
CA PRO A 37 -7.16 19.46 27.59
C PRO A 37 -7.00 19.40 26.07
N PRO A 38 -7.88 20.01 25.26
CA PRO A 38 -7.85 19.88 23.80
C PRO A 38 -6.48 20.13 23.17
N ALA A 39 -5.75 21.14 23.65
CA ALA A 39 -4.42 21.50 23.14
C ALA A 39 -3.30 20.48 23.47
N LYS A 40 -3.56 19.52 24.37
CA LYS A 40 -2.60 18.48 24.79
C LYS A 40 -3.01 17.08 24.34
N ARG A 41 -4.13 16.93 23.61
CA ARG A 41 -4.58 15.63 23.12
C ARG A 41 -3.57 15.07 22.13
N GLU A 42 -3.27 13.80 22.28
CA GLU A 42 -2.43 13.06 21.34
C GLU A 42 -3.23 12.77 20.06
N LEU A 43 -2.54 12.57 18.94
CA LEU A 43 -3.14 12.15 17.67
C LEU A 43 -3.54 10.67 17.72
N LYS A 44 -4.53 10.35 18.56
CA LYS A 44 -5.17 9.04 18.70
C LYS A 44 -6.67 9.19 18.94
N GLY A 45 -7.42 8.10 18.76
CA GLY A 45 -8.86 8.09 19.06
C GLY A 45 -9.67 9.10 18.24
N LEU A 46 -10.60 9.78 18.90
CA LEU A 46 -11.43 10.83 18.30
C LEU A 46 -10.60 11.99 17.73
N GLN A 47 -9.55 12.42 18.42
CA GLN A 47 -8.69 13.50 17.93
C GLN A 47 -8.08 13.14 16.56
N ALA A 48 -7.48 11.95 16.44
CA ALA A 48 -6.92 11.49 15.17
C ALA A 48 -8.00 11.36 14.07
N ALA A 49 -9.20 10.91 14.42
CA ALA A 49 -10.30 10.76 13.47
C ALA A 49 -10.77 12.11 12.91
N PHE A 50 -10.88 13.15 13.76
CA PHE A 50 -11.20 14.49 13.30
C PHE A 50 -10.09 15.07 12.42
N GLU A 51 -8.83 14.97 12.84
CA GLU A 51 -7.68 15.49 12.08
C GLU A 51 -7.44 14.75 10.74
N ASP A 52 -7.88 13.48 10.61
CA ASP A 52 -7.81 12.75 9.32
C ASP A 52 -8.82 13.28 8.30
N VAL A 53 -10.00 13.71 8.79
CA VAL A 53 -11.13 14.16 7.95
C VAL A 53 -11.11 15.66 7.69
N PHE A 54 -10.73 16.46 8.68
CA PHE A 54 -10.70 17.92 8.60
C PHE A 54 -9.28 18.43 8.29
N PRO A 55 -9.14 19.57 7.58
CA PRO A 55 -10.22 20.41 7.05
C PRO A 55 -10.94 19.76 5.85
N ILE A 56 -12.19 20.19 5.66
CA ILE A 56 -13.00 19.88 4.48
C ILE A 56 -13.14 21.15 3.66
N GLU A 57 -12.74 21.11 2.39
CA GLU A 57 -12.82 22.23 1.47
C GLU A 57 -13.87 21.94 0.39
N ALA A 58 -14.63 22.97 0.01
CA ALA A 58 -15.55 22.88 -1.11
C ALA A 58 -14.78 22.69 -2.42
N PRO A 59 -15.30 21.94 -3.41
CA PRO A 59 -14.59 21.68 -4.68
C PRO A 59 -14.19 22.96 -5.45
N ASP A 60 -14.94 24.04 -5.29
CA ASP A 60 -14.69 25.35 -5.90
C ASP A 60 -13.78 26.26 -5.02
N GLY A 61 -13.36 25.76 -3.85
CA GLY A 61 -12.60 26.50 -2.86
C GLY A 61 -13.35 27.70 -2.27
N SER A 62 -14.69 27.73 -2.35
CA SER A 62 -15.49 28.83 -1.80
C SER A 62 -15.62 28.78 -0.28
N MET A 63 -15.54 27.58 0.30
CA MET A 63 -15.72 27.34 1.72
C MET A 63 -14.70 26.34 2.26
N ARG A 64 -14.33 26.50 3.52
CA ARG A 64 -13.48 25.57 4.27
C ARG A 64 -14.03 25.39 5.67
N LEU A 65 -14.24 24.14 6.08
CA LEU A 65 -14.70 23.77 7.41
C LEU A 65 -13.51 23.18 8.18
N GLU A 66 -13.19 23.77 9.32
CA GLU A 66 -12.13 23.34 10.22
C GLU A 66 -12.71 22.76 11.51
N PHE A 67 -12.04 21.74 12.03
CA PHE A 67 -12.30 21.18 13.35
C PHE A 67 -11.45 21.92 14.39
N LEU A 68 -12.06 22.36 15.49
CA LEU A 68 -11.34 23.04 16.58
C LEU A 68 -11.14 22.11 17.79
N LYS A 69 -12.22 21.51 18.27
CA LYS A 69 -12.22 20.60 19.43
C LYS A 69 -13.50 19.76 19.46
N TYR A 70 -13.47 18.68 20.24
CA TYR A 70 -14.68 17.95 20.62
C TYR A 70 -14.86 17.93 22.13
N GLU A 71 -16.12 17.84 22.54
CA GLU A 71 -16.57 17.72 23.92
C GLU A 71 -17.70 16.70 24.01
N LEU A 72 -17.75 15.97 25.12
CA LEU A 72 -18.89 15.13 25.45
C LEU A 72 -19.83 15.93 26.34
N GLY A 73 -21.11 15.99 25.98
CA GLY A 73 -22.13 16.54 26.86
C GLY A 73 -22.47 15.60 28.02
N SER A 74 -23.42 16.01 28.85
CA SER A 74 -23.89 15.17 29.95
C SER A 74 -24.59 13.91 29.43
N PRO A 75 -24.35 12.75 30.05
CA PRO A 75 -25.08 11.53 29.71
C PRO A 75 -26.59 11.72 29.86
N ARG A 76 -27.37 11.04 29.01
CA ARG A 76 -28.84 11.11 29.05
C ARG A 76 -29.43 10.58 30.36
N TYR A 77 -28.75 9.62 30.98
CA TYR A 77 -29.12 8.99 32.25
C TYR A 77 -27.96 9.15 33.22
N ALA A 78 -28.25 9.29 34.52
CA ALA A 78 -27.19 9.51 35.51
C ALA A 78 -26.31 8.26 35.70
N THR A 79 -26.89 7.07 35.52
CA THR A 79 -26.21 5.79 35.71
C THR A 79 -26.52 4.80 34.59
N PRO A 80 -25.63 3.83 34.32
CA PRO A 80 -25.91 2.73 33.39
C PRO A 80 -27.15 1.91 33.78
N ALA A 81 -27.39 1.73 35.09
CA ALA A 81 -28.54 0.99 35.61
C ALA A 81 -29.89 1.68 35.27
N GLU A 82 -29.94 3.01 35.30
CA GLU A 82 -31.13 3.75 34.89
C GLU A 82 -31.41 3.57 33.39
N ALA A 83 -30.37 3.60 32.56
CA ALA A 83 -30.50 3.33 31.13
C ALA A 83 -30.98 1.89 30.87
N ALA A 84 -30.49 0.93 31.66
CA ALA A 84 -30.87 -0.47 31.56
C ALA A 84 -32.37 -0.69 31.86
N VAL A 85 -32.86 -0.15 32.98
CA VAL A 85 -34.29 -0.27 33.40
C VAL A 85 -35.25 0.38 32.41
N ARG A 86 -34.79 1.41 31.68
CA ARG A 86 -35.59 2.11 30.66
C ARG A 86 -35.41 1.55 29.25
N ASP A 87 -34.81 0.37 29.10
CA ASP A 87 -34.52 -0.28 27.81
C ASP A 87 -33.79 0.65 26.82
N SER A 88 -32.92 1.53 27.35
CA SER A 88 -32.22 2.55 26.58
C SER A 88 -30.72 2.31 26.53
N THR A 89 -30.01 3.15 25.77
CA THR A 89 -28.54 3.10 25.66
C THR A 89 -27.93 4.13 26.61
N TYR A 90 -26.91 3.72 27.39
CA TYR A 90 -26.14 4.64 28.21
C TYR A 90 -25.12 5.38 27.33
N SER A 91 -25.45 6.62 26.98
CA SER A 91 -24.67 7.44 26.05
C SER A 91 -24.65 8.91 26.44
N ALA A 92 -23.69 9.63 25.87
CA ALA A 92 -23.56 11.08 25.97
C ALA A 92 -23.39 11.70 24.57
N PRO A 93 -23.96 12.90 24.31
CA PRO A 93 -23.85 13.55 23.02
C PRO A 93 -22.42 14.01 22.76
N LEU A 94 -21.81 13.53 21.67
CA LEU A 94 -20.53 14.01 21.17
C LEU A 94 -20.76 15.27 20.33
N LYS A 95 -20.20 16.38 20.79
CA LYS A 95 -20.22 17.66 20.09
C LYS A 95 -18.84 17.99 19.56
N ALA A 96 -18.78 18.51 18.34
CA ALA A 96 -17.57 19.07 17.76
C ALA A 96 -17.78 20.55 17.47
N MET A 97 -16.85 21.37 17.95
CA MET A 97 -16.79 22.79 17.62
C MET A 97 -16.07 22.94 16.29
N MET A 98 -16.78 23.49 15.31
CA MET A 98 -16.27 23.68 13.95
C MET A 98 -16.26 25.15 13.56
N ARG A 99 -15.27 25.53 12.76
CA ARG A 99 -15.11 26.88 12.22
C ARG A 99 -15.32 26.86 10.71
N LEU A 100 -16.25 27.69 10.23
CA LEU A 100 -16.48 27.88 8.81
C LEU A 100 -15.73 29.12 8.30
N TYR A 101 -14.94 28.95 7.25
CA TYR A 101 -14.35 30.01 6.46
C TYR A 101 -15.08 30.13 5.13
N VAL A 102 -15.34 31.37 4.70
CA VAL A 102 -15.93 31.67 3.39
C VAL A 102 -15.00 32.60 2.62
N LYS A 103 -14.77 32.26 1.36
CA LYS A 103 -13.94 33.03 0.45
C LYS A 103 -14.65 34.33 0.06
N GLN A 104 -13.99 35.44 0.29
CA GLN A 104 -14.50 36.76 -0.07
C GLN A 104 -14.20 37.12 -1.53
N LYS A 105 -14.83 38.19 -2.04
CA LYS A 105 -14.59 38.72 -3.39
C LYS A 105 -13.13 39.09 -3.67
N ASN A 106 -12.34 39.39 -2.62
CA ASN A 106 -10.90 39.67 -2.70
C ASN A 106 -10.02 38.39 -2.75
N GLY A 107 -10.63 37.20 -2.77
CA GLY A 107 -9.94 35.91 -2.80
C GLY A 107 -9.45 35.39 -1.44
N LYS A 108 -9.52 36.19 -0.36
CA LYS A 108 -9.12 35.78 0.99
C LYS A 108 -10.24 35.01 1.70
N MET A 109 -9.86 34.01 2.48
CA MET A 109 -10.76 33.31 3.40
C MET A 109 -11.04 34.20 4.62
N LYS A 110 -12.30 34.39 4.97
CA LYS A 110 -12.71 35.05 6.23
C LYS A 110 -13.52 34.08 7.07
N GLU A 111 -13.27 34.11 8.37
CA GLU A 111 -14.08 33.42 9.38
C GLU A 111 -15.54 33.92 9.31
N ALA A 112 -16.46 33.00 9.08
CA ALA A 112 -17.88 33.29 8.98
C ALA A 112 -18.61 32.97 10.29
N SER A 113 -18.34 31.81 10.89
CA SER A 113 -18.99 31.38 12.13
C SER A 113 -18.25 30.22 12.79
N ASP A 114 -18.28 30.20 14.12
CA ASP A 114 -18.00 29.02 14.93
C ASP A 114 -19.32 28.40 15.40
N GLN A 115 -19.47 27.09 15.26
CA GLN A 115 -20.68 26.36 15.67
C GLN A 115 -20.35 25.06 16.39
N ASP A 116 -21.10 24.79 17.45
CA ASP A 116 -21.13 23.49 18.11
C ASP A 116 -22.10 22.56 17.41
N VAL A 117 -21.57 21.54 16.75
CA VAL A 117 -22.35 20.55 16.02
C VAL A 117 -22.41 19.27 16.84
N THR A 118 -23.61 18.87 17.25
CA THR A 118 -23.84 17.53 17.81
C THR A 118 -23.75 16.50 16.69
N LEU A 119 -22.79 15.58 16.77
CA LEU A 119 -22.52 14.60 15.72
C LEU A 119 -23.29 13.30 15.93
N CYS A 120 -23.22 12.76 17.14
CA CYS A 120 -23.89 11.53 17.52
C CYS A 120 -23.98 11.41 19.04
N ASP A 121 -24.80 10.46 19.52
CA ASP A 121 -24.73 10.00 20.90
C ASP A 121 -23.70 8.87 21.01
N LEU A 122 -22.66 9.09 21.81
CA LEU A 122 -21.58 8.16 22.00
C LEU A 122 -21.86 7.26 23.21
N PRO A 123 -21.95 5.93 23.04
CA PRO A 123 -22.09 4.97 24.14
C PRO A 123 -20.92 5.09 25.12
N LEU A 124 -21.22 5.06 26.41
CA LEU A 124 -20.22 5.16 27.46
C LEU A 124 -19.92 3.81 28.08
N MET A 125 -18.63 3.58 28.33
CA MET A 125 -18.15 2.38 29.02
C MET A 125 -18.43 2.48 30.52
N THR A 126 -18.88 1.39 31.13
CA THR A 126 -19.04 1.26 32.58
C THR A 126 -17.72 0.92 33.26
N ASP A 127 -17.67 0.98 34.59
CA ASP A 127 -16.49 0.58 35.38
C ASP A 127 -16.13 -0.91 35.20
N ALA A 128 -17.09 -1.73 34.76
CA ALA A 128 -16.90 -3.15 34.45
C ALA A 128 -16.37 -3.39 33.03
N GLY A 129 -16.12 -2.34 32.23
CA GLY A 129 -15.64 -2.48 30.85
C GLY A 129 -16.72 -2.92 29.85
N CYS A 130 -18.00 -2.78 30.19
CA CYS A 130 -19.13 -3.09 29.32
C CYS A 130 -19.86 -1.81 28.89
N PHE A 131 -20.86 -1.95 28.02
CA PHE A 131 -21.73 -0.88 27.53
C PHE A 131 -23.18 -1.28 27.69
N VAL A 132 -24.05 -0.35 28.08
CA VAL A 132 -25.50 -0.59 28.08
C VAL A 132 -26.08 -0.13 26.75
N PHE A 133 -26.62 -1.06 25.97
CA PHE A 133 -27.27 -0.82 24.69
C PHE A 133 -28.68 -1.41 24.69
N ASN A 134 -29.68 -0.55 24.51
CA ASN A 134 -31.10 -0.94 24.50
C ASN A 134 -31.47 -1.83 25.70
N GLY A 135 -31.13 -1.40 26.91
CA GLY A 135 -31.41 -2.15 28.14
C GLY A 135 -30.38 -3.21 28.52
N ALA A 136 -29.59 -3.70 27.55
CA ALA A 136 -28.73 -4.85 27.73
C ALA A 136 -27.24 -4.48 27.83
N GLU A 137 -26.52 -5.16 28.71
CA GLU A 137 -25.07 -5.06 28.78
C GLU A 137 -24.40 -5.80 27.60
N ARG A 138 -23.41 -5.15 27.00
CA ARG A 138 -22.62 -5.67 25.89
C ARG A 138 -21.14 -5.41 26.11
N VAL A 139 -20.30 -6.30 25.61
CA VAL A 139 -18.85 -6.19 25.65
C VAL A 139 -18.31 -6.19 24.22
N VAL A 140 -17.32 -5.33 23.97
CA VAL A 140 -16.60 -5.31 22.70
C VAL A 140 -15.36 -6.19 22.84
N VAL A 141 -15.31 -7.28 22.08
CA VAL A 141 -14.17 -8.20 22.09
C VAL A 141 -13.04 -7.67 21.21
N SER A 142 -11.80 -7.81 21.68
CA SER A 142 -10.63 -7.47 20.89
C SER A 142 -10.51 -8.40 19.70
N GLN A 143 -10.39 -7.83 18.51
CA GLN A 143 -10.21 -8.59 17.28
C GLN A 143 -8.74 -8.81 17.00
N MET A 144 -8.38 -10.03 16.59
CA MET A 144 -7.08 -10.33 16.01
C MET A 144 -7.20 -10.31 14.49
N HIS A 145 -6.56 -9.35 13.85
CA HIS A 145 -6.50 -9.25 12.40
C HIS A 145 -5.06 -9.14 11.91
N ARG A 146 -4.85 -9.40 10.62
CA ARG A 146 -3.54 -9.22 10.00
C ARG A 146 -3.16 -7.76 10.06
N SER A 147 -1.95 -7.47 10.55
CA SER A 147 -1.42 -6.11 10.56
C SER A 147 -1.08 -5.66 9.13
N PRO A 148 -1.24 -4.36 8.82
CA PRO A 148 -0.87 -3.80 7.53
C PRO A 148 0.59 -4.11 7.14
N GLY A 149 0.88 -4.06 5.84
CA GLY A 149 2.21 -4.29 5.28
C GLY A 149 2.20 -5.32 4.15
N ILE A 150 3.38 -5.85 3.83
CA ILE A 150 3.58 -6.79 2.72
C ILE A 150 3.83 -8.20 3.25
N ILE A 151 3.03 -9.15 2.78
CA ILE A 151 3.12 -10.57 3.12
C ILE A 151 3.50 -11.39 1.89
N PHE A 152 4.22 -12.47 2.11
CA PHE A 152 4.56 -13.47 1.08
C PHE A 152 4.07 -14.82 1.59
N GLU A 153 3.34 -15.53 0.76
CA GLU A 153 2.77 -16.84 1.08
C GLU A 153 2.98 -17.77 -0.12
N GLU A 154 3.02 -19.08 0.10
CA GLU A 154 2.91 -20.04 -1.00
C GLU A 154 1.48 -20.01 -1.55
N ASP A 155 1.32 -20.16 -2.87
CA ASP A 155 0.00 -20.23 -3.48
C ASP A 155 -0.68 -21.55 -3.10
N GLU A 156 -1.74 -21.48 -2.30
CA GLU A 156 -2.45 -22.66 -1.80
C GLU A 156 -3.25 -23.38 -2.90
N GLU A 157 -3.74 -22.64 -3.90
CA GLU A 157 -4.51 -23.20 -5.02
C GLU A 157 -3.58 -23.83 -6.06
N LYS A 158 -2.46 -23.16 -6.36
CA LYS A 158 -1.51 -23.55 -7.41
C LYS A 158 -0.10 -23.63 -6.84
N LYS A 159 0.22 -24.72 -6.17
CA LYS A 159 1.51 -24.86 -5.47
C LYS A 159 2.73 -24.87 -6.39
N GLN A 160 2.60 -25.32 -7.64
CA GLN A 160 3.73 -25.53 -8.54
C GLN A 160 3.40 -25.13 -9.99
N SER A 161 4.36 -24.51 -10.68
CA SER A 161 4.29 -24.20 -12.11
C SER A 161 4.54 -25.43 -12.97
N THR A 162 4.26 -25.32 -14.28
CA THR A 162 4.57 -26.36 -15.27
C THR A 162 6.06 -26.68 -15.35
N PHE A 163 6.92 -25.75 -14.92
CA PHE A 163 8.37 -25.90 -14.85
C PHE A 163 8.86 -26.50 -13.52
N GLY A 164 7.95 -26.93 -12.64
CA GLY A 164 8.30 -27.53 -11.36
C GLY A 164 8.71 -26.52 -10.27
N LYS A 165 8.51 -25.22 -10.47
CA LYS A 165 8.83 -24.20 -9.45
C LYS A 165 7.65 -23.96 -8.52
N ARG A 166 7.91 -23.74 -7.22
CA ARG A 166 6.86 -23.32 -6.29
C ARG A 166 6.34 -21.95 -6.64
N LEU A 167 5.03 -21.76 -6.57
CA LEU A 167 4.41 -20.46 -6.81
C LEU A 167 4.13 -19.77 -5.48
N TYR A 168 4.34 -18.46 -5.48
CA TYR A 168 4.16 -17.60 -4.34
C TYR A 168 3.19 -16.46 -4.67
N VAL A 169 2.54 -15.95 -3.64
CA VAL A 169 1.67 -14.78 -3.68
C VAL A 169 2.25 -13.73 -2.76
N ALA A 170 2.40 -12.51 -3.27
CA ALA A 170 2.70 -11.35 -2.44
C ALA A 170 1.44 -10.50 -2.29
N ARG A 171 1.07 -10.12 -1.06
CA ARG A 171 -0.06 -9.20 -0.83
C ARG A 171 0.40 -7.97 -0.05
N ILE A 172 0.06 -6.80 -0.59
CA ILE A 172 0.17 -5.51 0.07
C ILE A 172 -1.19 -5.21 0.71
N ILE A 173 -1.22 -5.23 2.04
CA ILE A 173 -2.42 -5.05 2.85
C ILE A 173 -2.34 -3.67 3.53
N PRO A 174 -3.13 -2.68 3.09
CA PRO A 174 -3.20 -1.40 3.77
C PRO A 174 -4.05 -1.49 5.05
N TYR A 175 -3.91 -0.47 5.91
CA TYR A 175 -4.87 -0.19 6.98
C TYR A 175 -6.21 0.27 6.40
N ARG A 176 -6.17 1.16 5.40
CA ARG A 176 -7.32 1.62 4.62
C ARG A 176 -6.91 1.74 3.15
N GLY A 177 -7.69 1.15 2.24
CA GLY A 177 -7.47 1.26 0.80
C GLY A 177 -7.50 -0.07 0.06
N ALA A 178 -7.14 -0.02 -1.22
CA ALA A 178 -7.16 -1.18 -2.11
C ALA A 178 -6.03 -2.18 -1.79
N TRP A 179 -6.35 -3.48 -1.73
CA TRP A 179 -5.33 -4.51 -1.61
C TRP A 179 -4.64 -4.72 -2.95
N ILE A 180 -3.32 -4.91 -2.95
CA ILE A 180 -2.55 -5.24 -4.16
C ILE A 180 -1.99 -6.65 -3.99
N GLU A 181 -2.32 -7.54 -4.93
CA GLU A 181 -1.88 -8.93 -4.92
C GLU A 181 -1.07 -9.21 -6.18
N PHE A 182 0.17 -9.69 -5.98
CA PHE A 182 1.03 -10.23 -7.01
C PHE A 182 0.96 -11.75 -6.94
N SER A 183 0.72 -12.41 -8.07
CA SER A 183 0.63 -13.86 -8.15
C SER A 183 1.19 -14.35 -9.47
N PHE A 184 1.89 -15.47 -9.46
CA PHE A 184 2.31 -16.15 -10.67
C PHE A 184 1.18 -16.98 -11.27
N ASP A 185 1.21 -17.19 -12.58
CA ASP A 185 0.45 -18.26 -13.22
C ASP A 185 1.28 -19.54 -13.40
N LEU A 186 0.68 -20.56 -14.00
CA LEU A 186 1.33 -21.85 -14.20
C LEU A 186 2.53 -21.77 -15.16
N MET A 187 2.65 -20.71 -15.96
CA MET A 187 3.77 -20.46 -16.86
C MET A 187 4.82 -19.51 -16.25
N ASN A 188 4.70 -19.22 -14.95
CA ASN A 188 5.48 -18.23 -14.20
C ASN A 188 5.34 -16.77 -14.69
N ALA A 189 4.30 -16.42 -15.46
CA ALA A 189 4.05 -15.01 -15.73
C ALA A 189 3.45 -14.35 -14.47
N LEU A 190 3.91 -13.13 -14.16
CA LEU A 190 3.51 -12.39 -12.96
C LEU A 190 2.31 -11.50 -13.26
N TRP A 191 1.29 -11.64 -12.43
CA TRP A 191 0.03 -10.91 -12.52
C TRP A 191 -0.21 -10.06 -11.28
N VAL A 192 -0.85 -8.92 -11.49
CA VAL A 192 -1.28 -7.99 -10.43
C VAL A 192 -2.79 -7.91 -10.39
N ARG A 193 -3.34 -7.91 -9.19
CA ARG A 193 -4.76 -7.73 -8.89
C ARG A 193 -4.92 -6.62 -7.86
N ILE A 194 -5.73 -5.62 -8.18
CA ILE A 194 -6.07 -4.51 -7.27
C ILE A 194 -7.51 -4.70 -6.81
N ASP A 195 -7.74 -4.69 -5.48
CA ASP A 195 -9.06 -4.75 -4.84
C ASP A 195 -10.00 -5.85 -5.37
N ARG A 196 -9.46 -7.06 -5.56
CA ARG A 196 -10.21 -8.23 -6.08
C ARG A 196 -10.80 -8.04 -7.48
N LYS A 197 -10.36 -7.03 -8.25
CA LYS A 197 -10.76 -6.81 -9.65
C LYS A 197 -10.04 -7.76 -10.61
N LYS A 198 -10.27 -7.56 -11.91
CA LYS A 198 -9.62 -8.35 -12.98
C LYS A 198 -8.10 -8.15 -12.93
N LYS A 199 -7.35 -9.24 -13.15
CA LYS A 199 -5.87 -9.22 -13.16
C LYS A 199 -5.34 -8.45 -14.38
N VAL A 200 -4.23 -7.76 -14.20
CA VAL A 200 -3.37 -7.19 -15.26
C VAL A 200 -1.97 -7.81 -15.15
N LEU A 201 -1.18 -7.76 -16.22
CA LEU A 201 0.22 -8.21 -16.14
C LEU A 201 1.03 -7.26 -15.27
N ALA A 202 2.02 -7.81 -14.56
CA ALA A 202 2.89 -6.99 -13.72
C ALA A 202 3.68 -5.96 -14.53
N SER A 203 4.08 -6.27 -15.77
CA SER A 203 4.69 -5.32 -16.70
C SER A 203 3.82 -4.08 -16.89
N THR A 204 2.51 -4.25 -17.15
CA THR A 204 1.56 -3.14 -17.26
C THR A 204 1.51 -2.32 -15.97
N PHE A 205 1.43 -2.99 -14.82
CA PHE A 205 1.40 -2.30 -13.53
C PHE A 205 2.69 -1.49 -13.25
N LEU A 206 3.85 -2.07 -13.55
CA LEU A 206 5.16 -1.44 -13.37
C LEU A 206 5.33 -0.22 -14.28
N ARG A 207 4.87 -0.29 -15.55
CA ARG A 207 4.84 0.88 -16.44
C ARG A 207 4.00 2.01 -15.88
N ALA A 208 2.82 1.69 -15.33
CA ALA A 208 1.96 2.69 -14.71
C ALA A 208 2.57 3.31 -13.43
N CYS A 209 3.50 2.60 -12.77
CA CYS A 209 4.28 3.08 -11.62
C CYS A 209 5.63 3.73 -12.03
N GLY A 210 5.88 3.91 -13.33
CA GLY A 210 7.02 4.64 -13.87
C GLY A 210 8.26 3.80 -14.19
N LEU A 211 8.17 2.48 -14.29
CA LEU A 211 9.17 1.65 -14.99
C LEU A 211 8.68 1.43 -16.42
N GLU A 212 8.92 2.41 -17.27
CA GLU A 212 8.20 2.61 -18.53
C GLU A 212 8.65 1.68 -19.64
N THR A 213 9.93 1.29 -19.69
CA THR A 213 10.49 0.48 -20.79
C THR A 213 10.85 -0.93 -20.34
N ASN A 214 10.91 -1.87 -21.30
CA ASN A 214 11.36 -3.23 -21.03
C ASN A 214 12.80 -3.27 -20.50
N ALA A 215 13.68 -2.39 -21.01
CA ALA A 215 15.03 -2.22 -20.49
C ALA A 215 15.03 -1.86 -18.99
N GLN A 216 14.23 -0.87 -18.60
CA GLN A 216 14.12 -0.47 -17.19
C GLN A 216 13.58 -1.60 -16.30
N ILE A 217 12.55 -2.31 -16.76
CA ILE A 217 12.00 -3.46 -16.01
C ILE A 217 13.08 -4.55 -15.86
N ILE A 218 13.72 -4.96 -16.95
CA ILE A 218 14.75 -6.00 -16.93
C ILE A 218 15.92 -5.61 -16.02
N GLN A 219 16.44 -4.39 -16.16
CA GLN A 219 17.56 -3.90 -15.36
C GLN A 219 17.20 -3.67 -13.88
N THR A 220 15.90 -3.58 -13.54
CA THR A 220 15.43 -3.53 -12.15
C THR A 220 15.49 -4.90 -11.48
N PHE A 221 15.03 -5.94 -12.17
CA PHE A 221 14.82 -7.26 -11.56
C PHE A 221 15.94 -8.26 -11.84
N TYR A 222 16.78 -8.01 -12.83
CA TYR A 222 17.92 -8.88 -13.16
C TYR A 222 19.25 -8.18 -12.95
N LYS A 223 20.25 -8.95 -12.51
CA LYS A 223 21.65 -8.52 -12.57
C LYS A 223 22.08 -8.49 -14.04
N CYS A 224 22.64 -7.37 -14.47
CA CYS A 224 23.12 -7.19 -15.84
C CYS A 224 24.62 -6.92 -15.87
N GLU A 225 25.24 -7.28 -16.99
CA GLU A 225 26.65 -7.04 -17.27
C GLU A 225 26.83 -6.56 -18.72
N ASP A 226 27.85 -5.74 -18.95
CA ASP A 226 28.25 -5.32 -20.28
C ASP A 226 29.27 -6.31 -20.82
N ILE A 227 29.02 -6.87 -22.01
CA ILE A 227 29.90 -7.84 -22.66
C ILE A 227 30.42 -7.28 -23.98
N GLU A 228 31.69 -7.60 -24.29
CA GLU A 228 32.28 -7.23 -25.57
C GLU A 228 31.80 -8.15 -26.69
N VAL A 229 31.44 -7.55 -27.83
CA VAL A 229 31.07 -8.28 -29.03
C VAL A 229 32.31 -8.42 -29.92
N LYS A 230 32.89 -9.62 -29.89
CA LYS A 230 34.05 -10.02 -30.71
C LYS A 230 33.80 -11.41 -31.26
N ALA A 231 34.38 -11.71 -32.42
CA ALA A 231 34.29 -13.05 -33.03
C ALA A 231 34.81 -14.16 -32.09
N SER A 232 35.78 -13.84 -31.23
CA SER A 232 36.31 -14.76 -30.21
C SER A 232 35.38 -15.00 -29.01
N ASN A 233 34.36 -14.15 -28.80
CA ASN A 233 33.44 -14.22 -27.66
C ASN A 233 32.02 -14.68 -28.09
N ILE A 234 31.95 -15.61 -29.03
CA ILE A 234 30.69 -16.09 -29.59
C ILE A 234 29.81 -16.78 -28.53
N GLU A 235 30.41 -17.64 -27.71
CA GLU A 235 29.74 -18.40 -26.65
C GLU A 235 29.27 -17.51 -25.49
N GLY A 236 29.90 -16.34 -25.31
CA GLY A 236 29.51 -15.37 -24.29
C GLY A 236 28.33 -14.48 -24.70
N VAL A 237 27.97 -14.45 -25.99
CA VAL A 237 26.90 -13.59 -26.53
C VAL A 237 25.67 -14.40 -26.93
N ILE A 238 25.83 -15.45 -27.73
CA ILE A 238 24.70 -16.25 -28.21
C ILE A 238 24.07 -17.02 -27.06
N GLY A 239 22.74 -17.10 -27.06
CA GLY A 239 21.98 -17.72 -25.97
C GLY A 239 21.75 -16.81 -24.76
N ARG A 240 22.41 -15.64 -24.69
CA ARG A 240 22.17 -14.63 -23.66
C ARG A 240 20.96 -13.77 -24.00
N TYR A 241 20.40 -13.10 -23.00
CA TYR A 241 19.27 -12.21 -23.14
C TYR A 241 19.75 -10.77 -23.06
N ALA A 242 19.36 -9.94 -24.03
CA ALA A 242 19.64 -8.52 -24.01
C ALA A 242 18.90 -7.84 -22.84
N ALA A 243 19.58 -6.91 -22.17
CA ALA A 243 19.03 -6.11 -21.08
C ALA A 243 18.82 -4.63 -21.46
N ASP A 244 19.23 -4.27 -22.66
CA ASP A 244 18.94 -2.99 -23.29
C ASP A 244 18.68 -3.19 -24.79
N ASP A 245 18.07 -2.21 -25.43
CA ASP A 245 17.96 -2.19 -26.89
C ASP A 245 19.37 -2.13 -27.51
N ILE A 246 19.53 -2.79 -28.65
CA ILE A 246 20.82 -2.83 -29.36
C ILE A 246 20.68 -2.03 -30.65
N TYR A 247 21.55 -1.03 -30.82
CA TYR A 247 21.54 -0.11 -31.94
C TYR A 247 22.79 -0.28 -32.81
N ASP A 248 22.67 0.03 -34.10
CA ASP A 248 23.81 0.23 -34.99
C ASP A 248 24.51 1.56 -34.63
N PRO A 249 25.79 1.55 -34.22
CA PRO A 249 26.50 2.76 -33.82
C PRO A 249 26.68 3.77 -34.95
N ALA A 250 26.61 3.34 -36.21
CA ALA A 250 26.81 4.20 -37.37
C ALA A 250 25.51 4.88 -37.83
N THR A 251 24.39 4.17 -37.77
CA THR A 251 23.10 4.65 -38.31
C THR A 251 22.09 5.03 -37.23
N GLY A 252 22.25 4.53 -36.00
CA GLY A 252 21.25 4.61 -34.94
C GLY A 252 20.06 3.67 -35.12
N GLU A 253 20.09 2.80 -36.14
CA GLU A 253 19.03 1.82 -36.39
C GLU A 253 18.94 0.79 -35.27
N VAL A 254 17.72 0.46 -34.83
CA VAL A 254 17.49 -0.54 -33.79
C VAL A 254 17.66 -1.95 -34.39
N LEU A 255 18.73 -2.64 -34.01
CA LEU A 255 19.01 -4.02 -34.41
C LEU A 255 18.24 -5.03 -33.55
N TRP A 256 18.01 -4.70 -32.28
CA TRP A 256 17.27 -5.52 -31.34
C TRP A 256 16.40 -4.65 -30.44
N ASN A 257 15.08 -4.73 -30.65
CA ASN A 257 14.08 -4.02 -29.86
C ASN A 257 13.54 -4.94 -28.75
N LEU A 258 13.67 -4.53 -27.50
CA LEU A 258 13.16 -5.28 -26.35
C LEU A 258 11.63 -5.32 -26.27
N ASP A 259 10.91 -4.40 -26.89
CA ASP A 259 9.43 -4.45 -26.91
C ASP A 259 8.89 -5.70 -27.62
N ASP A 260 9.65 -6.22 -28.57
CA ASP A 260 9.33 -7.43 -29.34
C ASP A 260 10.15 -8.65 -28.90
N LYS A 261 11.39 -8.44 -28.44
CA LYS A 261 12.38 -9.52 -28.28
C LYS A 261 12.99 -9.64 -26.88
N ALA A 262 12.42 -8.99 -25.85
CA ALA A 262 12.93 -9.05 -24.48
C ALA A 262 13.14 -10.47 -23.94
N ALA A 263 12.24 -11.40 -24.27
CA ALA A 263 12.27 -12.78 -23.80
C ALA A 263 12.91 -13.76 -24.80
N LEU A 264 13.61 -13.28 -25.82
CA LEU A 264 14.31 -14.12 -26.78
C LEU A 264 15.82 -14.07 -26.55
N PRO A 265 16.50 -15.23 -26.59
CA PRO A 265 17.96 -15.24 -26.57
C PRO A 265 18.51 -14.65 -27.87
N ILE A 266 19.68 -14.03 -27.78
CA ILE A 266 20.44 -13.55 -28.93
C ILE A 266 20.81 -14.77 -29.79
N ASP A 267 20.42 -14.72 -31.06
CA ASP A 267 20.65 -15.76 -32.06
C ASP A 267 21.93 -15.51 -32.88
N ASP A 268 22.36 -16.54 -33.63
CA ASP A 268 23.52 -16.46 -34.50
C ASP A 268 23.38 -15.37 -35.58
N LYS A 269 22.13 -15.12 -36.01
CA LYS A 269 21.83 -14.11 -37.04
C LYS A 269 22.13 -12.71 -36.52
N LEU A 270 21.61 -12.36 -35.33
CA LEU A 270 21.90 -11.08 -34.71
C LEU A 270 23.41 -10.95 -34.44
N PHE A 271 24.05 -11.98 -33.89
CA PHE A 271 25.49 -11.92 -33.60
C PHE A 271 26.33 -11.55 -34.82
N LYS A 272 26.05 -12.13 -35.99
CA LYS A 272 26.71 -11.76 -37.26
C LYS A 272 26.47 -10.30 -37.61
N THR A 273 25.23 -9.83 -37.51
CA THR A 273 24.88 -8.41 -37.73
C THR A 273 25.64 -7.49 -36.78
N LEU A 274 25.78 -7.85 -35.49
CA LEU A 274 26.51 -7.02 -34.52
C LEU A 274 28.00 -6.88 -34.88
N ILE A 275 28.62 -7.95 -35.38
CA ILE A 275 30.02 -7.94 -35.86
C ILE A 275 30.14 -7.08 -37.13
N GLU A 276 29.25 -7.26 -38.11
CA GLU A 276 29.24 -6.49 -39.36
C GLU A 276 29.07 -4.98 -39.09
N LYS A 277 28.16 -4.62 -38.18
CA LYS A 277 27.90 -3.24 -37.76
C LYS A 277 28.90 -2.70 -36.73
N LYS A 278 29.92 -3.47 -36.36
CA LYS A 278 30.98 -3.08 -35.41
C LYS A 278 30.46 -2.60 -34.06
N VAL A 279 29.39 -3.21 -33.56
CA VAL A 279 28.91 -3.00 -32.18
C VAL A 279 29.99 -3.48 -31.24
N LYS A 280 30.45 -2.63 -30.31
CA LYS A 280 31.57 -2.96 -29.40
C LYS A 280 31.11 -3.71 -28.16
N THR A 281 30.03 -3.25 -27.56
CA THR A 281 29.55 -3.70 -26.26
C THR A 281 28.03 -3.77 -26.25
N ILE A 282 27.47 -4.80 -25.63
CA ILE A 282 26.04 -4.93 -25.39
C ILE A 282 25.79 -5.27 -23.92
N LYS A 283 24.63 -4.88 -23.40
CA LYS A 283 24.21 -5.20 -22.04
C LYS A 283 23.36 -6.45 -22.04
N VAL A 284 23.73 -7.45 -21.24
CA VAL A 284 23.01 -8.73 -21.14
C VAL A 284 22.64 -9.08 -19.69
N ILE A 285 21.62 -9.91 -19.53
CA ILE A 285 21.25 -10.50 -18.25
C ILE A 285 22.29 -11.56 -17.85
N CYS A 286 22.75 -11.53 -16.60
CA CYS A 286 23.63 -12.55 -16.01
C CYS A 286 22.92 -13.89 -15.82
N GLY A 287 23.65 -15.00 -15.98
CA GLY A 287 23.14 -16.35 -15.68
C GLY A 287 22.13 -16.87 -16.70
N LYS A 288 21.17 -17.70 -16.25
CA LYS A 288 20.15 -18.33 -17.10
C LYS A 288 18.76 -17.90 -16.63
N PRO A 289 18.28 -16.70 -16.99
CA PRO A 289 17.07 -16.12 -16.39
C PRO A 289 15.84 -17.02 -16.55
N ARG A 290 15.65 -17.68 -17.70
CA ARG A 290 14.52 -18.63 -17.86
C ARG A 290 14.54 -19.84 -16.92
N GLN A 291 15.72 -20.27 -16.48
CA GLN A 291 15.86 -21.40 -15.57
C GLN A 291 15.88 -20.95 -14.11
N ASP A 292 16.55 -19.84 -13.82
CA ASP A 292 16.83 -19.39 -12.46
C ASP A 292 15.69 -18.50 -11.92
N ASP A 293 15.21 -17.55 -12.72
CA ASP A 293 14.13 -16.62 -12.37
C ASP A 293 13.33 -16.18 -13.62
N PRO A 294 12.38 -17.02 -14.09
CA PRO A 294 11.65 -16.76 -15.32
C PRO A 294 10.60 -15.65 -15.19
N GLY A 295 10.33 -15.13 -13.98
CA GLY A 295 9.11 -14.36 -13.69
C GLY A 295 8.88 -13.17 -14.62
N ILE A 296 9.87 -12.29 -14.72
CA ILE A 296 9.78 -11.07 -15.54
C ILE A 296 9.81 -11.41 -17.03
N LEU A 297 10.73 -12.28 -17.49
CA LEU A 297 10.79 -12.65 -18.91
C LEU A 297 9.51 -13.36 -19.37
N ALA A 298 8.94 -14.27 -18.56
CA ALA A 298 7.66 -14.92 -18.85
C ALA A 298 6.49 -13.92 -18.90
N THR A 299 6.56 -12.86 -18.10
CA THR A 299 5.58 -11.76 -18.12
C THR A 299 5.68 -10.95 -19.41
N LEU A 300 6.89 -10.60 -19.84
CA LEU A 300 7.14 -9.81 -21.06
C LEU A 300 6.87 -10.62 -22.34
N GLU A 301 7.05 -11.93 -22.33
CA GLU A 301 6.69 -12.83 -23.45
C GLU A 301 5.18 -13.10 -23.53
N HIS A 302 4.45 -12.86 -22.44
CA HIS A 302 3.06 -13.25 -22.35
C HIS A 302 2.26 -12.55 -23.46
N ARG A 303 1.46 -13.30 -24.24
CA ARG A 303 0.65 -12.80 -25.38
C ARG A 303 -0.29 -11.60 -25.09
N LYS A 304 -0.50 -11.28 -23.82
CA LYS A 304 -1.34 -10.16 -23.35
C LYS A 304 -0.53 -8.92 -23.00
N ASP A 305 0.80 -9.01 -23.03
CA ASP A 305 1.70 -7.89 -22.85
C ASP A 305 1.80 -7.12 -24.17
N SER A 306 0.78 -6.32 -24.47
CA SER A 306 0.73 -5.45 -25.66
C SER A 306 0.94 -3.98 -25.34
N ILE A 307 1.01 -3.63 -24.05
CA ILE A 307 1.08 -2.24 -23.58
C ILE A 307 2.53 -1.82 -23.48
N ARG A 308 2.86 -0.66 -24.07
CA ARG A 308 4.25 -0.17 -24.18
C ARG A 308 4.46 1.18 -23.51
N THR A 309 3.41 1.97 -23.31
CA THR A 309 3.51 3.30 -22.69
C THR A 309 2.88 3.35 -21.29
N ALA A 310 3.34 4.28 -20.45
CA ALA A 310 2.76 4.52 -19.13
C ALA A 310 1.28 4.96 -19.22
N ALA A 311 0.94 5.83 -20.17
CA ALA A 311 -0.42 6.33 -20.35
C ALA A 311 -1.41 5.21 -20.73
N GLU A 312 -1.03 4.31 -21.63
CA GLU A 312 -1.83 3.12 -21.96
C GLU A 312 -1.97 2.18 -20.77
N ALA A 313 -0.90 2.00 -19.99
CA ALA A 313 -0.94 1.17 -18.80
C ALA A 313 -1.89 1.72 -17.73
N GLN A 314 -1.84 3.03 -17.49
CA GLN A 314 -2.75 3.73 -16.60
C GLN A 314 -4.20 3.63 -17.09
N ALA A 315 -4.45 3.77 -18.39
CA ALA A 315 -5.76 3.60 -19.00
C ALA A 315 -6.31 2.17 -18.85
N GLU A 316 -5.49 1.14 -19.08
CA GLU A 316 -5.90 -0.26 -18.91
C GLU A 316 -6.24 -0.57 -17.46
N ILE A 317 -5.44 -0.09 -16.50
CA ILE A 317 -5.74 -0.24 -15.07
C ILE A 317 -7.05 0.47 -14.72
N TYR A 318 -7.25 1.71 -15.18
CA TYR A 318 -8.48 2.46 -14.97
C TYR A 318 -9.70 1.69 -15.48
N LYS A 319 -9.62 1.16 -16.71
CA LYS A 319 -10.65 0.33 -17.36
C LYS A 319 -10.99 -0.91 -16.54
N LYS A 320 -10.00 -1.66 -16.04
CA LYS A 320 -10.26 -2.85 -15.18
C LYS A 320 -10.90 -2.50 -13.85
N MET A 321 -10.50 -1.36 -13.26
CA MET A 321 -10.97 -0.92 -11.95
C MET A 321 -12.40 -0.38 -12.02
N ARG A 322 -12.73 0.42 -13.03
CA ARG A 322 -14.06 1.02 -13.23
C ARG A 322 -15.05 0.15 -13.99
N GLY A 323 -14.56 -0.84 -14.75
CA GLY A 323 -15.42 -1.67 -15.59
C GLY A 323 -16.06 -0.92 -16.76
N GLN A 324 -15.47 0.21 -17.16
CA GLN A 324 -15.93 1.05 -18.27
C GLN A 324 -14.94 0.99 -19.42
N ASP A 325 -15.45 0.85 -20.64
CA ASP A 325 -14.61 0.79 -21.85
C ASP A 325 -14.10 2.17 -22.28
N PHE A 326 -14.85 3.24 -22.00
CA PHE A 326 -14.45 4.61 -22.31
C PHE A 326 -13.59 5.20 -21.19
N VAL A 327 -12.44 5.76 -21.55
CA VAL A 327 -11.46 6.30 -20.63
C VAL A 327 -11.08 7.72 -21.04
N VAL A 328 -11.36 8.69 -20.17
CA VAL A 328 -10.80 10.04 -20.31
C VAL A 328 -9.35 9.98 -19.86
N LYS A 329 -8.40 10.25 -20.78
CA LYS A 329 -6.96 10.08 -20.54
C LYS A 329 -6.48 10.74 -19.24
N GLU A 330 -6.83 12.00 -19.05
CA GLU A 330 -6.44 12.80 -17.88
C GLU A 330 -6.93 12.19 -16.54
N GLN A 331 -8.12 11.60 -16.54
CA GLN A 331 -8.64 10.91 -15.35
C GLN A 331 -7.88 9.61 -15.08
N ALA A 332 -7.49 8.86 -16.11
CA ALA A 332 -6.76 7.62 -15.95
C ALA A 332 -5.32 7.84 -15.47
N GLU A 333 -4.64 8.87 -16.00
CA GLU A 333 -3.26 9.19 -15.66
C GLU A 333 -3.10 9.51 -14.17
N THR A 334 -4.06 10.23 -13.59
CA THR A 334 -4.05 10.60 -12.17
C THR A 334 -4.70 9.55 -11.27
N PHE A 335 -5.49 8.61 -11.82
CA PHE A 335 -6.28 7.69 -11.02
C PHE A 335 -5.42 6.75 -10.17
N LEU A 336 -4.42 6.11 -10.77
CA LEU A 336 -3.59 5.15 -10.03
C LEU A 336 -2.81 5.85 -8.92
N ASN A 337 -2.18 7.00 -9.23
CA ASN A 337 -1.44 7.78 -8.25
C ASN A 337 -2.33 8.23 -7.08
N ASN A 338 -3.53 8.73 -7.38
CA ASN A 338 -4.51 9.07 -6.34
C ASN A 338 -5.05 7.83 -5.60
N LEU A 339 -5.05 6.66 -6.21
CA LEU A 339 -5.55 5.44 -5.59
C LEU A 339 -4.58 4.90 -4.54
N ILE A 340 -3.25 4.97 -4.78
CA ILE A 340 -2.26 4.27 -3.95
C ILE A 340 -1.05 5.10 -3.47
N PHE A 341 -0.68 6.18 -4.16
CA PHE A 341 0.57 6.92 -3.88
C PHE A 341 0.35 8.28 -3.21
N ASP A 342 -0.64 9.05 -3.64
CA ASP A 342 -0.71 10.49 -3.33
C ASP A 342 -1.77 10.82 -2.27
N ASN A 343 -2.84 10.04 -2.18
CA ASN A 343 -3.99 10.37 -1.35
C ASN A 343 -4.06 9.48 -0.11
N ILE A 344 -3.63 10.02 1.03
CA ILE A 344 -3.68 9.33 2.34
C ILE A 344 -5.11 8.96 2.79
N ARG A 345 -6.13 9.68 2.32
CA ARG A 345 -7.54 9.36 2.62
C ARG A 345 -8.01 8.12 1.84
N ARG A 346 -7.39 7.82 0.70
CA ARG A 346 -7.69 6.63 -0.12
C ARG A 346 -6.79 5.44 0.19
N TYR A 347 -5.53 5.70 0.52
CA TYR A 347 -4.54 4.66 0.80
C TYR A 347 -3.69 5.00 2.01
N ASP A 348 -3.73 4.12 3.00
CA ASP A 348 -3.03 4.31 4.26
C ASP A 348 -2.52 2.98 4.78
N LEU A 349 -1.21 2.88 4.95
CA LEU A 349 -0.51 1.75 5.55
C LEU A 349 -0.55 1.79 7.08
N SER A 350 -0.97 2.91 7.68
CA SER A 350 -0.70 3.29 9.07
C SER A 350 0.80 3.34 9.39
N PHE A 351 1.13 3.85 10.58
CA PHE A 351 2.51 3.79 11.10
C PHE A 351 3.02 2.35 11.16
N VAL A 352 2.19 1.41 11.62
CA VAL A 352 2.56 0.00 11.78
C VAL A 352 2.91 -0.65 10.44
N GLY A 353 2.12 -0.39 9.38
CA GLY A 353 2.38 -0.96 8.06
C GLY A 353 3.65 -0.41 7.43
N ARG A 354 3.85 0.91 7.47
CA ARG A 354 5.09 1.55 6.97
C ARG A 354 6.31 1.04 7.72
N TYR A 355 6.27 0.98 9.06
CA TYR A 355 7.34 0.44 9.88
C TYR A 355 7.69 -1.00 9.49
N LYS A 356 6.68 -1.87 9.33
CA LYS A 356 6.88 -3.26 8.93
C LYS A 356 7.53 -3.40 7.56
N ILE A 357 7.10 -2.60 6.57
CA ILE A 357 7.68 -2.60 5.22
C ILE A 357 9.15 -2.15 5.28
N ASN A 358 9.41 -1.00 5.88
CA ASN A 358 10.77 -0.45 6.01
C ASN A 358 11.72 -1.43 6.71
N LYS A 359 11.27 -2.06 7.79
CA LYS A 359 12.05 -3.06 8.50
C LYS A 359 12.29 -4.32 7.67
N LYS A 360 11.28 -4.80 6.94
CA LYS A 360 11.36 -6.03 6.14
C LYS A 360 12.26 -5.89 4.92
N PHE A 361 12.24 -4.72 4.26
CA PHE A 361 12.91 -4.48 2.99
C PHE A 361 14.12 -3.53 3.09
N ALA A 362 14.62 -3.22 4.29
CA ALA A 362 15.75 -2.30 4.47
C ALA A 362 16.93 -2.59 3.52
N ASN A 363 17.35 -3.86 3.43
CA ASN A 363 18.45 -4.28 2.54
C ASN A 363 18.10 -4.13 1.05
N MET A 364 16.83 -4.35 0.68
CA MET A 364 16.37 -4.19 -0.69
C MET A 364 16.33 -2.72 -1.08
N PHE A 365 15.86 -1.85 -0.19
CA PHE A 365 15.86 -0.40 -0.42
C PHE A 365 17.29 0.15 -0.60
N ASP A 366 18.26 -0.34 0.17
CA ASP A 366 19.68 0.01 -0.04
C ASP A 366 20.18 -0.47 -1.42
N LEU A 367 19.81 -1.68 -1.83
CA LEU A 367 20.20 -2.22 -3.14
C LEU A 367 19.65 -1.37 -4.29
N ILE A 368 18.34 -1.11 -4.32
CA ILE A 368 17.70 -0.38 -5.43
C ILE A 368 18.10 1.10 -5.46
N SER A 369 18.49 1.68 -4.31
CA SER A 369 18.97 3.07 -4.25
C SER A 369 20.26 3.30 -5.05
N LYS A 370 20.99 2.22 -5.36
CA LYS A 370 22.24 2.23 -6.16
C LYS A 370 21.99 2.12 -7.66
N PHE A 371 20.74 1.97 -8.10
CA PHE A 371 20.41 1.86 -9.51
C PHE A 371 20.68 3.18 -10.24
N LYS A 372 21.34 3.10 -11.39
CA LYS A 372 21.79 4.27 -12.16
C LYS A 372 20.70 4.84 -13.08
N PHE A 373 19.81 3.99 -13.58
CA PHE A 373 18.77 4.38 -14.55
C PHE A 373 17.53 5.02 -13.89
N LYS A 374 17.34 4.81 -12.58
CA LYS A 374 16.25 5.40 -11.80
C LYS A 374 16.70 5.59 -10.35
N LYS A 375 16.48 6.79 -9.81
CA LYS A 375 16.85 7.12 -8.44
C LYS A 375 15.74 6.68 -7.48
N PHE A 376 15.91 5.51 -6.90
CA PHE A 376 15.05 5.02 -5.83
C PHE A 376 15.53 5.51 -4.46
N THR A 377 14.60 5.74 -3.54
CA THR A 377 14.90 6.18 -2.18
C THR A 377 14.13 5.37 -1.14
N THR A 378 14.75 5.12 0.01
CA THR A 378 14.05 4.49 1.12
C THR A 378 12.88 5.37 1.56
N PRO A 379 11.64 4.85 1.56
CA PRO A 379 10.48 5.63 1.99
C PRO A 379 10.60 6.05 3.45
N LYS A 380 10.33 7.32 3.74
CA LYS A 380 10.36 7.83 5.12
C LYS A 380 9.32 7.12 6.00
N ASP A 381 9.61 6.97 7.28
CA ASP A 381 8.70 6.32 8.24
C ASP A 381 7.36 7.06 8.41
N ASN A 382 7.32 8.36 8.10
CA ASN A 382 6.10 9.16 8.13
C ASN A 382 5.27 9.09 6.83
N ARG A 383 5.78 8.46 5.76
CA ARG A 383 5.01 8.26 4.51
C ARG A 383 4.02 7.11 4.72
N ARG A 384 2.73 7.42 4.80
CA ARG A 384 1.66 6.45 5.05
C ARG A 384 1.01 5.88 3.78
N THR A 385 1.19 6.50 2.62
CA THR A 385 0.83 5.91 1.32
C THR A 385 1.93 4.97 0.82
N LEU A 386 1.68 4.21 -0.24
CA LEU A 386 2.76 3.50 -0.94
C LEU A 386 3.69 4.49 -1.64
N SER A 387 4.86 3.99 -2.00
CA SER A 387 5.84 4.60 -2.87
C SER A 387 6.16 3.63 -4.02
N PRO A 388 6.67 4.11 -5.15
CA PRO A 388 7.09 3.23 -6.25
C PRO A 388 8.11 2.17 -5.83
N GLU A 389 8.92 2.43 -4.80
CA GLU A 389 9.88 1.49 -4.23
C GLU A 389 9.25 0.33 -3.47
N ASP A 390 8.04 0.52 -2.94
CA ASP A 390 7.31 -0.55 -2.23
C ASP A 390 6.72 -1.60 -3.20
N ILE A 391 6.60 -1.23 -4.47
CA ILE A 391 6.10 -2.04 -5.59
C ILE A 391 7.27 -2.81 -6.19
#